data_AF-A0A2E4YQZ0-F1
#
_entry.id   AF-A0A2E4YQZ0-F1
#
_cell.length_a   1.000
_cell.length_b   1.000
_cell.length_c   1.000
_cell.angle_alpha   90.00
_cell.angle_beta   90.00
_cell.angle_gamma   90.00
#
_symmetry.space_group_name_H-M   'P 1'
#
loop_
_entity.id
_entity.type
_entity.pdbx_description
1 polymer ?
#
loop_
_entity_poly.entity_id
_entity_poly.type
_entity_poly.pdbx_seq_one_letter_code
_entity_poly.pdbx_strand_id
1 'polypeptide(L)'
;MHRTKLLFFILYLFSIQLAFSQNNNPTVSLQELQEIELTVKQTSKEIKSSTKKLNEVGDKIENIKNNKQQKSKSFLDVKLYDDDFIKLAFRFLLNLLAIVLIARAIYYPLAKRKDYLFTYIMISILVFFICFTLKKFELGLGMALGLFAIFGIIRYRTDPIPIKEMTYLFIVIGISVINALANKKMSYAELLLTNSAIIFATYGMERLWLLKHESRKVITYEKIELIVPENHPKLKEDLERRTGLKITRFEIGKINFLNDTAQIFIHYYADEQDGKFKDEGLRSE
;
A
#
# COMPACT_ATOMS: atom_id res chain seq x y z
N MET A 1 -31.56 -9.43 28.29
CA MET A 1 -33.01 -9.17 28.47
C MET A 1 -33.87 -10.44 28.57
N HIS A 2 -33.48 -11.58 27.97
CA HIS A 2 -34.29 -12.82 28.01
C HIS A 2 -34.19 -13.60 29.34
N ARG A 3 -33.04 -13.57 30.02
CA ARG A 3 -32.80 -14.31 31.28
C ARG A 3 -33.55 -13.76 32.49
N THR A 4 -33.72 -12.44 32.59
CA THR A 4 -34.48 -11.81 33.69
C THR A 4 -35.98 -12.10 33.60
N LYS A 5 -36.57 -12.12 32.40
CA LYS A 5 -37.98 -12.49 32.22
C LYS A 5 -38.27 -13.96 32.58
N LEU A 6 -37.33 -14.86 32.29
CA LEU A 6 -37.45 -16.28 32.65
C LEU A 6 -37.41 -16.50 34.16
N LEU A 7 -36.55 -15.75 34.88
CA LEU A 7 -36.43 -15.84 36.33
C LEU A 7 -37.69 -15.34 37.05
N PHE A 8 -38.30 -14.24 36.56
CA PHE A 8 -39.59 -13.76 37.07
C PHE A 8 -40.73 -14.74 36.80
N PHE A 9 -40.73 -15.42 35.65
CA PHE A 9 -41.75 -16.42 35.32
C PHE A 9 -41.62 -17.67 36.20
N ILE A 10 -40.39 -18.11 36.48
CA ILE A 10 -40.12 -19.23 37.39
C ILE A 10 -40.51 -18.88 38.84
N LEU A 11 -40.18 -17.67 39.31
CA LEU A 11 -40.61 -17.20 40.63
C LEU A 11 -42.14 -17.09 40.76
N TYR A 12 -42.81 -16.63 39.70
CA TYR A 12 -44.27 -16.55 39.65
C TYR A 12 -44.94 -17.94 39.72
N LEU A 13 -44.42 -18.91 38.96
CA LEU A 13 -44.87 -20.29 39.04
C LEU A 13 -44.58 -20.93 40.40
N PHE A 14 -43.44 -20.60 41.02
CA PHE A 14 -43.08 -21.10 42.35
C PHE A 14 -43.97 -20.50 43.44
N SER A 15 -44.38 -19.22 43.33
CA SER A 15 -45.34 -18.61 44.24
C SER A 15 -46.74 -19.20 44.12
N ILE A 16 -47.19 -19.56 42.92
CA ILE A 16 -48.47 -20.26 42.70
C ILE A 16 -48.43 -21.66 43.33
N GLN A 17 -47.30 -22.38 43.17
CA GLN A 17 -47.11 -23.70 43.75
C GLN A 17 -47.08 -23.66 45.29
N LEU A 18 -46.45 -22.65 45.89
CA LEU A 18 -46.47 -22.44 47.34
C LEU A 18 -47.87 -22.09 47.86
N ALA A 19 -48.62 -21.28 47.12
CA ALA A 19 -50.00 -20.91 47.48
C ALA A 19 -50.95 -22.12 47.44
N PHE A 20 -50.74 -23.07 46.52
CA PHE A 20 -51.52 -24.32 46.46
C PHE A 20 -51.12 -25.36 47.52
N SER A 21 -49.89 -25.31 48.05
CA SER A 21 -49.40 -26.26 49.05
C SER A 21 -49.88 -25.96 50.48
N GLN A 22 -50.47 -24.78 50.73
CA GLN A 22 -51.02 -24.36 52.02
C GLN A 22 -52.54 -24.19 51.90
N ASN A 23 -53.26 -25.28 51.63
CA ASN A 23 -54.72 -25.28 51.71
C ASN A 23 -55.18 -25.55 53.15
N ASN A 24 -55.31 -24.49 53.94
CA ASN A 24 -56.35 -24.41 54.95
C ASN A 24 -57.33 -23.35 54.46
N ASN A 25 -58.56 -23.76 54.15
CA ASN A 25 -59.65 -22.89 53.71
C ASN A 25 -59.72 -21.58 54.51
N PRO A 26 -59.89 -20.45 53.81
CA PRO A 26 -60.97 -19.55 54.12
C PRO A 26 -61.94 -19.53 52.94
N THR A 27 -63.22 -19.47 53.23
CA THR A 27 -64.23 -19.05 52.26
C THR A 27 -63.97 -17.57 51.93
N VAL A 28 -63.05 -17.31 50.99
CA VAL A 28 -62.79 -15.96 50.48
C VAL A 28 -64.01 -15.54 49.67
N SER A 29 -64.60 -14.40 50.03
CA SER A 29 -65.78 -13.90 49.34
C SER A 29 -65.40 -13.43 47.92
N LEU A 30 -66.29 -13.61 46.93
CA LEU A 30 -66.06 -13.14 45.55
C LEU A 30 -65.73 -11.63 45.47
N GLN A 31 -66.15 -10.86 46.47
CA GLN A 31 -65.88 -9.43 46.62
C GLN A 31 -64.41 -9.16 46.98
N GLU A 32 -63.81 -9.91 47.90
CA GLU A 32 -62.38 -9.77 48.25
C GLU A 32 -61.47 -10.14 47.07
N LEU A 33 -61.84 -11.15 46.28
CA LEU A 33 -61.09 -11.50 45.06
C LEU A 33 -61.14 -10.39 44.01
N GLN A 34 -62.28 -9.73 43.82
CA GLN A 34 -62.40 -8.58 42.91
C GLN A 34 -61.62 -7.37 43.40
N GLU A 35 -61.59 -7.10 44.70
CA GLU A 35 -60.83 -5.99 45.28
C GLU A 35 -59.31 -6.21 45.13
N ILE A 36 -58.84 -7.44 45.34
CA ILE A 36 -57.45 -7.83 45.10
C ILE A 36 -57.09 -7.71 43.61
N GLU A 37 -57.94 -8.19 42.69
CA GLU A 37 -57.69 -8.08 41.25
C GLU A 37 -57.61 -6.62 40.79
N LEU A 38 -58.49 -5.76 41.32
CA LEU A 38 -58.54 -4.34 41.01
C LEU A 38 -57.28 -3.61 41.54
N THR A 39 -56.83 -3.95 42.75
CA THR A 39 -55.60 -3.44 43.35
C THR A 39 -54.37 -3.86 42.53
N VAL A 40 -54.27 -5.15 42.16
CA VAL A 40 -53.18 -5.66 41.30
C VAL A 40 -53.15 -4.94 39.94
N LYS A 41 -54.32 -4.67 39.36
CA LYS A 41 -54.43 -3.96 38.07
C LYS A 41 -53.98 -2.50 38.17
N GLN A 42 -54.31 -1.82 39.28
CA GLN A 42 -53.83 -0.47 39.57
C GLN A 42 -52.31 -0.44 39.76
N THR A 43 -51.75 -1.32 40.59
CA THR A 43 -50.30 -1.41 40.81
C THR A 43 -49.56 -1.74 39.51
N SER A 44 -50.09 -2.63 38.66
CA SER A 44 -49.53 -2.92 37.34
C SER A 44 -49.46 -1.69 36.43
N LYS A 45 -50.49 -0.82 36.49
CA LYS A 45 -50.53 0.42 35.72
C LYS A 45 -49.47 1.42 36.18
N GLU A 46 -49.28 1.55 37.49
CA GLU A 46 -48.24 2.41 38.07
C GLU A 46 -46.83 1.93 37.72
N ILE A 47 -46.58 0.62 37.81
CA ILE A 47 -45.29 0.00 37.43
C ILE A 47 -44.97 0.25 35.95
N LYS A 48 -45.95 0.12 35.04
CA LYS A 48 -45.78 0.43 33.62
C LYS A 48 -45.40 1.89 33.40
N SER A 49 -46.04 2.82 34.13
CA SER A 49 -45.73 4.24 34.02
C SER A 49 -44.30 4.57 34.50
N SER A 50 -43.87 3.95 35.60
CA SER A 50 -42.53 4.13 36.16
C SER A 50 -41.46 3.52 35.25
N THR A 51 -41.74 2.38 34.62
CA THR A 51 -40.86 1.77 33.62
C THR A 51 -40.69 2.67 32.40
N LYS A 52 -41.76 3.32 31.94
CA LYS A 52 -41.71 4.29 30.84
C LYS A 52 -40.83 5.49 31.18
N LYS A 53 -40.97 6.05 32.40
CA LYS A 53 -40.13 7.16 32.88
C LYS A 53 -38.65 6.75 32.97
N LEU A 54 -38.36 5.54 33.44
CA LEU A 54 -36.99 5.01 33.51
C LEU A 54 -36.36 4.84 32.13
N ASN A 55 -37.12 4.35 31.14
CA ASN A 55 -36.64 4.26 29.76
C ASN A 55 -36.36 5.65 29.18
N GLU A 56 -37.26 6.61 29.38
CA GLU A 56 -37.08 7.99 28.90
C GLU A 56 -35.85 8.67 29.56
N VAL A 57 -35.58 8.38 30.84
CA VAL A 57 -34.36 8.83 31.51
C VAL A 57 -33.12 8.11 30.97
N GLY A 58 -33.22 6.81 30.68
CA GLY A 58 -32.16 6.05 30.00
C GLY A 58 -31.79 6.64 28.64
N ASP A 59 -32.79 6.94 27.82
CA ASP A 59 -32.62 7.59 26.51
C ASP A 59 -32.00 8.99 26.65
N LYS A 60 -32.41 9.77 27.66
CA LYS A 60 -31.80 11.08 27.97
C LYS A 60 -30.34 10.95 28.39
N ILE A 61 -29.99 9.95 29.21
CA ILE A 61 -28.60 9.70 29.63
C ILE A 61 -27.74 9.28 28.44
N GLU A 62 -28.25 8.44 27.54
CA GLU A 62 -27.56 8.03 26.32
C GLU A 62 -27.31 9.24 25.39
N ASN A 63 -28.32 10.09 25.22
CA ASN A 63 -28.20 11.33 24.45
C ASN A 63 -27.21 12.34 25.06
N ILE A 64 -27.13 12.44 26.39
CA ILE A 64 -26.15 13.29 27.09
C ILE A 64 -24.73 12.72 26.93
N LYS A 65 -24.57 11.40 27.01
CA LYS A 65 -23.27 10.72 26.81
C LYS A 65 -22.75 10.93 25.38
N ASN A 66 -23.62 10.82 24.38
CA ASN A 66 -23.30 11.05 22.98
C ASN A 66 -22.91 12.52 22.71
N ASN A 67 -23.68 13.48 23.24
CA ASN A 67 -23.36 14.91 23.11
C ASN A 67 -22.03 15.30 23.77
N LYS A 68 -21.71 14.73 24.94
CA LYS A 68 -20.47 15.02 25.66
C LYS A 68 -19.23 14.46 24.94
N GLN A 69 -19.36 13.31 24.27
CA GLN A 69 -18.30 12.77 23.41
C GLN A 69 -18.10 13.58 22.12
N GLN A 70 -19.16 14.17 21.58
CA GLN A 70 -19.11 14.97 20.35
C GLN A 70 -18.49 16.36 20.59
N LYS A 71 -18.76 17.00 21.74
CA LYS A 71 -18.29 18.36 22.06
C LYS A 71 -16.81 18.43 22.48
N SER A 72 -16.20 17.32 22.88
CA SER A 72 -14.79 17.26 23.35
C SER A 72 -13.77 17.02 22.23
N LYS A 73 -14.17 16.68 20.99
CA LYS A 73 -13.26 16.18 19.93
C LYS A 73 -13.29 16.97 18.61
N SER A 74 -14.03 18.07 18.52
CA SER A 74 -14.12 18.90 17.31
C SER A 74 -13.34 20.19 17.48
N PHE A 75 -12.33 20.40 16.64
CA PHE A 75 -11.70 21.70 16.41
C PHE A 75 -11.88 22.01 14.93
N LEU A 76 -12.51 23.15 14.61
CA LEU A 76 -12.82 23.58 13.24
C LEU A 76 -13.70 22.59 12.44
N ASP A 77 -14.67 21.95 13.09
CA ASP A 77 -15.63 21.03 12.46
C ASP A 77 -15.01 19.75 11.86
N VAL A 78 -13.72 19.51 12.15
CA VAL A 78 -12.98 18.31 11.79
C VAL A 78 -12.72 17.50 13.06
N LYS A 79 -13.04 16.20 13.02
CA LYS A 79 -12.68 15.27 14.11
C LYS A 79 -11.16 15.20 14.22
N LEU A 80 -10.61 15.57 15.38
CA LEU A 80 -9.16 15.57 15.62
C LEU A 80 -8.52 14.18 15.54
N TYR A 81 -9.27 13.12 15.85
CA TYR A 81 -8.78 11.75 15.85
C TYR A 81 -9.91 10.79 15.51
N ASP A 82 -9.64 9.89 14.57
CA ASP A 82 -10.52 8.84 14.10
C ASP A 82 -9.77 7.50 14.13
N ASP A 83 -10.49 6.38 14.25
CA ASP A 83 -9.90 5.04 14.27
C ASP A 83 -9.13 4.72 12.97
N ASP A 84 -9.42 5.47 11.91
CA ASP A 84 -8.73 5.39 10.63
C ASP A 84 -7.33 6.01 10.66
N PHE A 85 -7.02 6.89 11.61
CA PHE A 85 -5.68 7.48 11.76
C PHE A 85 -4.63 6.41 12.11
N ILE A 86 -4.94 5.51 13.05
CA ILE A 86 -4.02 4.43 13.43
C ILE A 86 -3.83 3.43 12.29
N LYS A 87 -4.91 3.09 11.57
CA LYS A 87 -4.82 2.21 10.39
C LYS A 87 -3.96 2.86 9.30
N LEU A 88 -4.14 4.15 9.06
CA LEU A 88 -3.34 4.92 8.12
C LEU A 88 -1.86 4.90 8.52
N ALA A 89 -1.54 5.29 9.76
CA ALA A 89 -0.18 5.38 10.25
C ALA A 89 0.54 4.03 10.18
N PHE A 90 -0.14 2.94 10.57
CA PHE A 90 0.44 1.61 10.50
C PHE A 90 0.70 1.14 9.07
N ARG A 91 -0.26 1.32 8.15
CA ARG A 91 -0.09 0.98 6.72
C ARG A 91 0.98 1.83 6.06
N PHE A 92 1.04 3.11 6.41
CA PHE A 92 2.07 4.02 5.94
C PHE A 92 3.45 3.59 6.41
N LEU A 93 3.59 3.17 7.68
CA LEU A 93 4.85 2.68 8.21
C LEU A 93 5.31 1.41 7.47
N LEU A 94 4.40 0.46 7.23
CA LEU A 94 4.71 -0.73 6.44
C LEU A 94 5.14 -0.38 5.01
N ASN A 95 4.45 0.56 4.37
CA ASN A 95 4.83 1.05 3.06
C ASN A 95 6.21 1.70 3.07
N LEU A 96 6.47 2.57 4.04
CA LEU A 96 7.73 3.27 4.21
C LEU A 96 8.89 2.28 4.45
N LEU A 97 8.68 1.24 5.25
CA LEU A 97 9.67 0.18 5.45
C LEU A 97 9.95 -0.59 4.16
N ALA A 98 8.91 -0.99 3.42
CA ALA A 98 9.05 -1.71 2.16
C ALA A 98 9.82 -0.87 1.12
N ILE A 99 9.46 0.41 0.96
CA ILE A 99 10.12 1.29 -0.01
C ILE A 99 11.56 1.61 0.38
N VAL A 100 11.84 1.86 1.67
CA VAL A 100 13.20 2.11 2.14
C VAL A 100 14.06 0.87 1.93
N LEU A 101 13.52 -0.33 2.15
CA LEU A 101 14.23 -1.58 1.88
C LEU A 101 14.55 -1.73 0.39
N ILE A 102 13.59 -1.51 -0.51
CA ILE A 102 13.84 -1.59 -1.96
C ILE A 102 14.83 -0.53 -2.42
N ALA A 103 14.59 0.75 -2.06
CA ALA A 103 15.40 1.87 -2.52
C ALA A 103 16.84 1.84 -1.94
N ARG A 104 17.00 1.45 -0.67
CA ARG A 104 18.30 1.49 0.01
C ARG A 104 19.04 0.15 0.00
N ALA A 105 18.35 -0.97 0.17
CA ALA A 105 19.01 -2.28 0.29
C ALA A 105 19.17 -2.99 -1.07
N ILE A 106 18.27 -2.76 -2.02
CA ILE A 106 18.36 -3.37 -3.36
C ILE A 106 18.94 -2.36 -4.35
N TYR A 107 18.32 -1.19 -4.49
CA TYR A 107 18.67 -0.24 -5.53
C TYR A 107 20.02 0.45 -5.30
N TYR A 108 20.24 1.08 -4.14
CA TYR A 108 21.47 1.83 -3.86
C TYR A 108 22.79 1.04 -4.06
N PRO A 109 22.96 -0.19 -3.52
CA PRO A 109 24.21 -0.91 -3.69
C PRO A 109 24.51 -1.28 -5.15
N LEU A 110 23.48 -1.40 -5.99
CA LEU A 110 23.63 -1.89 -7.36
C LEU A 110 23.67 -0.75 -8.39
N ALA A 111 22.84 0.28 -8.26
CA ALA A 111 22.78 1.37 -9.23
C ALA A 111 23.82 2.48 -8.97
N LYS A 112 24.31 2.61 -7.72
CA LYS A 112 25.26 3.66 -7.24
C LYS A 112 24.89 5.12 -7.58
N ARG A 113 23.75 5.37 -8.22
CA ARG A 113 23.23 6.69 -8.58
C ARG A 113 22.20 7.15 -7.56
N LYS A 114 22.48 8.28 -6.90
CA LYS A 114 21.63 8.80 -5.82
C LYS A 114 20.37 9.51 -6.32
N ASP A 115 20.33 9.88 -7.59
CA ASP A 115 19.31 10.77 -8.17
C ASP A 115 17.89 10.18 -8.10
N TYR A 116 17.75 8.85 -8.21
CA TYR A 116 16.44 8.19 -8.22
C TYR A 116 15.93 7.77 -6.84
N LEU A 117 16.78 7.66 -5.81
CA LEU A 117 16.34 7.28 -4.46
C LEU A 117 15.29 8.24 -3.91
N PHE A 118 15.56 9.54 -4.03
CA PHE A 118 14.62 10.57 -3.60
C PHE A 118 13.29 10.44 -4.36
N THR A 119 13.37 10.30 -5.68
CA THR A 119 12.21 10.16 -6.57
C THR A 119 11.33 8.98 -6.16
N TYR A 120 11.91 7.81 -5.89
CA TYR A 120 11.15 6.63 -5.49
C TYR A 120 10.44 6.79 -4.16
N ILE A 121 11.12 7.32 -3.15
CA ILE A 121 10.51 7.52 -1.83
C ILE A 121 9.38 8.55 -1.92
N MET A 122 9.60 9.68 -2.61
CA MET A 122 8.59 10.73 -2.74
C MET A 122 7.36 10.26 -3.53
N ILE A 123 7.57 9.59 -4.67
CA ILE A 123 6.45 9.06 -5.47
C ILE A 123 5.69 8.00 -4.67
N SER A 124 6.37 7.10 -3.95
CA SER A 124 5.72 6.12 -3.09
C SER A 124 4.80 6.77 -2.06
N ILE A 125 5.30 7.79 -1.36
CA ILE A 125 4.57 8.52 -0.33
C ILE A 125 3.34 9.20 -0.95
N LEU A 126 3.51 9.91 -2.07
CA LEU A 126 2.42 10.61 -2.75
C LEU A 126 1.33 9.64 -3.23
N VAL A 127 1.72 8.56 -3.91
CA VAL A 127 0.78 7.55 -4.42
C VAL A 127 0.01 6.91 -3.27
N PHE A 128 0.70 6.55 -2.18
CA PHE A 128 0.04 5.97 -1.01
C PHE A 128 -1.04 6.89 -0.44
N PHE A 129 -0.74 8.18 -0.23
CA PHE A 129 -1.70 9.14 0.32
C PHE A 129 -2.85 9.44 -0.64
N ILE A 130 -2.58 9.55 -1.94
CA ILE A 130 -3.62 9.74 -2.97
C ILE A 130 -4.57 8.54 -2.96
N CYS A 131 -4.04 7.32 -3.03
CA CYS A 131 -4.85 6.10 -3.04
C CYS A 131 -5.65 5.92 -1.74
N PHE A 132 -5.03 6.17 -0.58
CA PHE A 132 -5.72 6.07 0.71
C PHE A 132 -6.86 7.08 0.82
N THR A 133 -6.64 8.32 0.38
CA THR A 133 -7.64 9.39 0.41
C THR A 133 -8.80 9.07 -0.53
N LEU A 134 -8.52 8.70 -1.79
CA LEU A 134 -9.56 8.34 -2.76
C LEU A 134 -10.42 7.16 -2.30
N LYS A 135 -9.79 6.16 -1.66
CA LYS A 135 -10.49 5.02 -1.09
C LYS A 135 -11.42 5.42 0.05
N LYS A 136 -11.03 6.38 0.90
CA LYS A 136 -11.86 6.89 2.00
C LYS A 136 -13.15 7.55 1.49
N PHE A 137 -13.10 8.17 0.31
CA PHE A 137 -14.26 8.80 -0.34
C PHE A 137 -15.03 7.85 -1.28
N GLU A 138 -14.75 6.54 -1.26
CA GLU A 138 -15.36 5.53 -2.14
C GLU A 138 -15.26 5.86 -3.65
N LEU A 139 -14.28 6.69 -4.03
CA LEU A 139 -14.01 7.10 -5.41
C LEU A 139 -13.25 6.01 -6.17
N GLY A 140 -13.84 4.81 -6.28
CA GLY A 140 -13.21 3.67 -6.96
C GLY A 140 -12.76 3.99 -8.40
N LEU A 141 -13.58 4.76 -9.13
CA LEU A 141 -13.22 5.29 -10.47
C LEU A 141 -12.07 6.30 -10.42
N GLY A 142 -12.01 7.14 -9.39
CA GLY A 142 -10.96 8.14 -9.22
C GLY A 142 -9.57 7.53 -9.06
N MET A 143 -9.46 6.31 -8.54
CA MET A 143 -8.18 5.60 -8.43
C MET A 143 -7.59 5.22 -9.77
N ALA A 144 -8.39 4.61 -10.66
CA ALA A 144 -7.93 4.22 -11.99
C ALA A 144 -7.46 5.47 -12.75
N LEU A 145 -8.26 6.56 -12.70
CA LEU A 145 -7.93 7.84 -13.32
C LEU A 145 -6.64 8.45 -12.75
N GLY A 146 -6.45 8.41 -11.43
CA GLY A 146 -5.23 8.91 -10.78
C GLY A 146 -3.97 8.14 -11.18
N LEU A 147 -4.05 6.80 -11.26
CA LEU A 147 -2.93 5.97 -11.68
C LEU A 147 -2.58 6.18 -13.17
N PHE A 148 -3.59 6.33 -14.03
CA PHE A 148 -3.38 6.70 -15.43
C PHE A 148 -2.75 8.08 -15.59
N ALA A 149 -3.15 9.07 -14.79
CA ALA A 149 -2.54 10.40 -14.80
C ALA A 149 -1.05 10.37 -14.43
N ILE A 150 -0.69 9.59 -13.40
CA ILE A 150 0.71 9.37 -13.00
C ILE A 150 1.50 8.75 -14.16
N PHE A 151 0.97 7.72 -14.83
CA PHE A 151 1.62 7.14 -15.99
C PHE A 151 1.72 8.09 -17.19
N GLY A 152 0.73 8.96 -17.38
CA GLY A 152 0.78 10.03 -18.38
C GLY A 152 1.96 10.97 -18.12
N ILE A 153 2.07 11.51 -16.90
CA ILE A 153 3.16 12.41 -16.52
C ILE A 153 4.53 11.73 -16.67
N ILE A 154 4.66 10.48 -16.24
CA ILE A 154 5.91 9.70 -16.37
C ILE A 154 6.29 9.48 -17.83
N ARG A 155 5.32 9.28 -18.73
CA ARG A 155 5.56 9.05 -20.15
C ARG A 155 6.01 10.31 -20.89
N TYR A 156 5.49 11.48 -20.53
CA TYR A 156 5.73 12.73 -21.28
C TYR A 156 6.91 13.57 -20.77
N ARG A 157 7.78 13.02 -19.92
CA ARG A 157 8.99 13.74 -19.51
C ARG A 157 9.99 13.85 -20.66
N THR A 158 10.70 14.97 -20.70
CA THR A 158 11.65 15.34 -21.76
C THR A 158 12.88 14.43 -21.82
N ASP A 159 13.39 13.97 -20.67
CA ASP A 159 14.51 13.03 -20.60
C ASP A 159 14.02 11.60 -20.38
N PRO A 160 14.29 10.63 -21.27
CA PRO A 160 13.83 9.26 -21.09
C PRO A 160 14.44 8.63 -19.83
N ILE A 161 13.59 8.02 -19.00
CA ILE A 161 14.02 7.22 -17.85
C ILE A 161 14.64 5.92 -18.38
N PRO A 162 15.84 5.51 -17.95
CA PRO A 162 16.39 4.21 -18.31
C PRO A 162 15.42 3.08 -17.93
N ILE A 163 15.34 2.03 -18.76
CA ILE A 163 14.37 0.93 -18.59
C ILE A 163 14.40 0.36 -17.17
N LYS A 164 15.60 0.16 -16.61
CA LYS A 164 15.80 -0.30 -15.23
C LYS A 164 15.09 0.59 -14.21
N GLU A 165 15.28 1.89 -14.31
CA GLU A 165 14.75 2.87 -13.37
C GLU A 165 13.22 2.99 -13.49
N MET A 166 12.68 2.76 -14.69
CA MET A 166 11.24 2.70 -14.94
C MET A 166 10.62 1.49 -14.24
N THR A 167 11.26 0.31 -14.30
CA THR A 167 10.76 -0.90 -13.62
C THR A 167 10.72 -0.72 -12.10
N TYR A 168 11.76 -0.14 -11.50
CA TYR A 168 11.74 0.19 -10.07
C TYR A 168 10.60 1.16 -9.75
N LEU A 169 10.36 2.18 -10.57
CA LEU A 169 9.25 3.10 -10.38
C LEU A 169 7.89 2.36 -10.35
N PHE A 170 7.66 1.41 -11.26
CA PHE A 170 6.46 0.58 -11.28
C PHE A 170 6.31 -0.28 -10.02
N ILE A 171 7.39 -0.93 -9.56
CA ILE A 171 7.39 -1.76 -8.34
C ILE A 171 6.97 -0.91 -7.14
N VAL A 172 7.58 0.27 -7.01
CA VAL A 172 7.32 1.21 -5.91
C VAL A 172 5.88 1.72 -5.92
N ILE A 173 5.36 2.10 -7.09
CA ILE A 173 3.96 2.50 -7.26
C ILE A 173 3.04 1.33 -6.86
N GLY A 174 3.31 0.12 -7.36
CA GLY A 174 2.50 -1.06 -7.08
C GLY A 174 2.40 -1.39 -5.59
N ILE A 175 3.53 -1.42 -4.88
CA ILE A 175 3.58 -1.65 -3.43
C ILE A 175 2.79 -0.57 -2.68
N SER A 176 2.93 0.69 -3.10
CA SER A 176 2.23 1.83 -2.48
C SER A 176 0.72 1.72 -2.63
N VAL A 177 0.25 1.32 -3.82
CA VAL A 177 -1.17 1.06 -4.09
C VAL A 177 -1.66 -0.11 -3.24
N ILE A 178 -0.97 -1.25 -3.23
CA ILE A 178 -1.37 -2.44 -2.45
C ILE A 178 -1.50 -2.08 -0.96
N ASN A 179 -0.50 -1.40 -0.40
CA ASN A 179 -0.50 -0.99 1.00
C ASN A 179 -1.60 0.01 1.34
N ALA A 180 -1.89 0.97 0.46
CA ALA A 180 -2.99 1.91 0.64
C ALA A 180 -4.36 1.22 0.59
N LEU A 181 -4.50 0.21 -0.29
CA LEU A 181 -5.76 -0.49 -0.55
C LEU A 181 -6.01 -1.70 0.34
N ALA A 182 -5.09 -2.07 1.22
CA ALA A 182 -5.33 -3.08 2.25
C ALA A 182 -6.63 -2.79 3.02
N ASN A 183 -7.53 -3.77 3.07
CA ASN A 183 -8.87 -3.64 3.67
C ASN A 183 -9.04 -4.64 4.82
N LYS A 184 -10.13 -4.53 5.60
CA LYS A 184 -10.41 -5.48 6.70
C LYS A 184 -10.53 -6.95 6.25
N LYS A 185 -10.80 -7.19 4.96
CA LYS A 185 -10.83 -8.52 4.35
C LYS A 185 -9.43 -9.11 4.08
N MET A 186 -8.42 -8.25 4.03
CA MET A 186 -7.03 -8.64 3.80
C MET A 186 -6.33 -8.70 5.15
N SER A 187 -5.78 -9.86 5.50
CA SER A 187 -5.03 -10.01 6.75
C SER A 187 -3.71 -9.25 6.68
N TYR A 188 -3.21 -8.78 7.83
CA TYR A 188 -1.85 -8.21 7.89
C TYR A 188 -0.78 -9.22 7.48
N ALA A 189 -1.03 -10.52 7.70
CA ALA A 189 -0.16 -11.59 7.25
C ALA A 189 -0.10 -11.67 5.71
N GLU A 190 -1.24 -11.53 5.04
CA GLU A 190 -1.31 -11.50 3.57
C GLU A 190 -0.58 -10.27 3.03
N LEU A 191 -0.77 -9.10 3.65
CA LEU A 191 -0.07 -7.88 3.25
C LEU A 191 1.46 -8.01 3.39
N LEU A 192 1.93 -8.57 4.51
CA LEU A 192 3.36 -8.83 4.71
C LEU A 192 3.90 -9.85 3.72
N LEU A 193 3.14 -10.91 3.42
CA LEU A 193 3.52 -11.90 2.43
C LEU A 193 3.63 -11.28 1.03
N THR A 194 2.66 -10.46 0.61
CA THR A 194 2.69 -9.78 -0.69
C THR A 194 3.90 -8.84 -0.79
N ASN A 195 4.13 -7.99 0.21
CA ASN A 195 5.29 -7.10 0.21
C ASN A 195 6.60 -7.87 0.19
N SER A 196 6.72 -8.92 1.00
CA SER A 196 7.92 -9.77 1.05
C SER A 196 8.14 -10.47 -0.27
N ALA A 197 7.10 -11.04 -0.89
CA ALA A 197 7.20 -11.72 -2.18
C ALA A 197 7.72 -10.77 -3.28
N ILE A 198 7.21 -9.53 -3.34
CA ILE A 198 7.68 -8.53 -4.32
C ILE A 198 9.14 -8.16 -4.04
N ILE A 199 9.51 -7.93 -2.78
CA ILE A 199 10.89 -7.63 -2.38
C ILE A 199 11.83 -8.76 -2.76
N PHE A 200 11.48 -10.01 -2.43
CA PHE A 200 12.29 -11.19 -2.74
C PHE A 200 12.38 -11.45 -4.24
N ALA A 201 11.29 -11.29 -5.00
CA ALA A 201 11.29 -11.41 -6.45
C ALA A 201 12.19 -10.35 -7.09
N THR A 202 12.07 -9.09 -6.65
CA THR A 202 12.91 -7.98 -7.13
C THR A 202 14.38 -8.27 -6.83
N TYR A 203 14.70 -8.65 -5.60
CA TYR A 203 16.05 -9.00 -5.18
C TYR A 203 16.62 -10.20 -5.95
N GLY A 204 15.81 -11.25 -6.14
CA GLY A 204 16.18 -12.47 -6.85
C GLY A 204 16.47 -12.21 -8.31
N MET A 205 15.56 -11.54 -9.02
CA MET A 205 15.76 -11.20 -10.44
C MET A 205 16.99 -10.31 -10.63
N GLU A 206 17.14 -9.31 -9.78
CA GLU A 206 18.26 -8.38 -9.89
C GLU A 206 19.60 -9.08 -9.59
N ARG A 207 19.67 -9.99 -8.60
CA ARG A 207 20.93 -10.63 -8.18
C ARG A 207 21.29 -11.91 -8.93
N LEU A 208 20.32 -12.72 -9.37
CA LEU A 208 20.55 -13.96 -10.12
C LEU A 208 20.73 -13.71 -11.62
N TRP A 209 20.11 -12.67 -12.16
CA TRP A 209 20.19 -12.33 -13.60
C TRP A 209 21.27 -11.31 -13.93
N LEU A 210 22.17 -11.08 -12.98
CA LEU A 210 23.32 -10.17 -13.05
C LEU A 210 24.41 -10.77 -13.98
N LEU A 211 24.02 -11.16 -15.21
CA LEU A 211 24.98 -11.27 -16.30
C LEU A 211 25.62 -9.90 -16.44
N LYS A 212 26.96 -9.88 -16.33
CA LYS A 212 27.80 -8.71 -16.57
C LYS A 212 27.30 -8.00 -17.83
N HIS A 213 26.68 -6.83 -17.68
CA HIS A 213 26.18 -6.09 -18.83
C HIS A 213 27.39 -5.55 -19.57
N GLU A 214 27.65 -6.06 -20.77
CA GLU A 214 28.57 -5.42 -21.70
C GLU A 214 27.94 -4.10 -22.15
N SER A 215 28.54 -2.99 -21.74
CA SER A 215 28.20 -1.67 -22.25
C SER A 215 28.69 -1.56 -23.69
N ARG A 216 27.89 -0.90 -24.54
CA ARG A 216 28.23 -0.66 -25.95
C ARG A 216 28.56 0.82 -26.14
N LYS A 217 29.55 1.14 -26.96
CA LYS A 217 29.83 2.52 -27.38
C LYS A 217 30.08 2.57 -28.89
N VAL A 218 29.50 3.59 -29.52
CA VAL A 218 29.70 3.85 -30.96
C VAL A 218 30.85 4.84 -31.11
N ILE A 219 31.80 4.52 -31.98
CA ILE A 219 32.94 5.36 -32.30
C ILE A 219 32.99 5.56 -33.80
N THR A 220 32.98 6.81 -34.25
CA THR A 220 33.35 7.14 -35.62
C THR A 220 34.86 7.09 -35.72
N TYR A 221 35.37 6.13 -36.48
CA TYR A 221 36.79 5.82 -36.60
C TYR A 221 37.31 6.23 -37.98
N GLU A 222 38.47 6.88 -37.98
CA GLU A 222 39.05 7.52 -39.17
C GLU A 222 40.05 6.66 -39.95
N LYS A 223 40.60 5.59 -39.36
CA LYS A 223 41.61 4.77 -40.05
C LYS A 223 40.95 3.59 -40.75
N ILE A 224 40.30 3.85 -41.88
CA ILE A 224 39.52 2.86 -42.62
C ILE A 224 40.34 1.61 -43.01
N GLU A 225 41.64 1.73 -43.25
CA GLU A 225 42.55 0.61 -43.59
C GLU A 225 42.65 -0.46 -42.49
N LEU A 226 42.36 -0.11 -41.23
CA LEU A 226 42.46 -1.03 -40.10
C LEU A 226 41.17 -1.84 -39.87
N ILE A 227 40.08 -1.55 -40.59
CA ILE A 227 38.82 -2.29 -40.45
C ILE A 227 38.86 -3.66 -41.12
N VAL A 228 39.87 -3.94 -41.95
CA VAL A 228 40.00 -5.23 -42.62
C VAL A 228 40.31 -6.36 -41.61
N PRO A 229 39.87 -7.61 -41.87
CA PRO A 229 40.06 -8.72 -40.94
C PRO A 229 41.51 -8.96 -40.51
N GLU A 230 42.46 -8.74 -41.41
CA GLU A 230 43.90 -8.91 -41.19
C GLU A 230 44.46 -7.94 -40.14
N ASN A 231 43.84 -6.76 -40.01
CA ASN A 231 44.29 -5.67 -39.13
C ASN A 231 43.48 -5.56 -37.84
N HIS A 232 42.53 -6.46 -37.59
CA HIS A 232 41.72 -6.48 -36.36
C HIS A 232 42.52 -6.41 -35.05
N PRO A 233 43.68 -7.09 -34.89
CA PRO A 233 44.49 -6.94 -33.68
C PRO A 233 44.99 -5.51 -33.48
N LYS A 234 45.45 -4.86 -34.55
CA LYS A 234 45.95 -3.48 -34.54
C LYS A 234 44.81 -2.48 -34.30
N LEU A 235 43.63 -2.75 -34.87
CA LEU A 235 42.42 -1.95 -34.65
C LEU A 235 42.02 -1.99 -33.18
N LYS A 236 41.98 -3.18 -32.58
CA LYS A 236 41.68 -3.33 -31.16
C LYS A 236 42.66 -2.55 -30.30
N GLU A 237 43.96 -2.70 -30.53
CA GLU A 237 45.00 -1.98 -29.78
C GLU A 237 44.87 -0.45 -29.91
N ASP A 238 44.61 0.07 -31.12
CA ASP A 238 44.41 1.51 -31.32
C ASP A 238 43.16 2.02 -30.59
N LEU A 239 42.06 1.26 -30.64
CA LEU A 239 40.82 1.59 -29.94
C LEU A 239 41.03 1.55 -28.42
N GLU A 240 41.64 0.51 -27.87
CA GLU A 240 41.93 0.41 -26.43
C GLU A 240 42.85 1.54 -25.97
N ARG A 241 43.90 1.86 -26.74
CA ARG A 241 44.83 2.94 -26.43
C ARG A 241 44.17 4.32 -26.44
N ARG A 242 43.33 4.61 -27.44
CA ARG A 242 42.68 5.93 -27.58
C ARG A 242 41.50 6.12 -26.65
N THR A 243 40.76 5.05 -26.38
CA THR A 243 39.61 5.10 -25.49
C THR A 243 40.00 4.87 -24.02
N GLY A 244 41.16 4.27 -23.75
CA GLY A 244 41.52 3.82 -22.41
C GLY A 244 40.60 2.71 -21.89
N LEU A 245 39.76 2.11 -22.75
CA LEU A 245 38.84 1.05 -22.40
C LEU A 245 39.45 -0.30 -22.72
N LYS A 246 39.22 -1.29 -21.87
CA LYS A 246 39.49 -2.69 -22.19
C LYS A 246 38.32 -3.25 -23.00
N ILE A 247 38.54 -3.54 -24.28
CA ILE A 247 37.50 -3.93 -25.23
C ILE A 247 37.38 -5.46 -25.24
N THR A 248 36.16 -5.96 -25.01
CA THR A 248 35.87 -7.40 -25.08
C THR A 248 35.67 -7.82 -26.53
N ARG A 249 34.77 -7.14 -27.24
CA ARG A 249 34.49 -7.35 -28.67
C ARG A 249 34.23 -6.02 -29.36
N PHE A 250 34.41 -5.99 -30.67
CA PHE A 250 34.01 -4.85 -31.50
C PHE A 250 33.29 -5.35 -32.75
N GLU A 251 32.38 -4.54 -33.26
CA GLU A 251 31.63 -4.79 -34.50
C GLU A 251 31.81 -3.60 -35.42
N ILE A 252 32.06 -3.86 -36.70
CA ILE A 252 32.16 -2.80 -37.71
C ILE A 252 30.76 -2.56 -38.25
N GLY A 253 30.29 -1.32 -38.10
CA GLY A 253 29.00 -0.85 -38.58
C GLY A 253 29.10 -0.20 -39.95
N LYS A 254 28.44 0.95 -40.09
CA LYS A 254 28.39 1.70 -41.34
C LYS A 254 29.79 2.17 -41.76
N ILE A 255 30.18 1.83 -42.99
CA ILE A 255 31.42 2.30 -43.61
C ILE A 255 31.08 3.42 -44.60
N ASN A 256 31.80 4.53 -44.52
CA ASN A 256 31.72 5.66 -45.43
C ASN A 256 33.06 5.84 -46.14
N PHE A 257 33.17 5.23 -47.32
CA PHE A 257 34.36 5.33 -48.18
C PHE A 257 34.59 6.72 -48.78
N LEU A 258 33.58 7.61 -48.79
CA LEU A 258 33.79 8.99 -49.30
C LEU A 258 34.54 9.86 -48.30
N ASN A 259 34.33 9.60 -47.00
CA ASN A 259 34.93 10.37 -45.91
C ASN A 259 35.98 9.56 -45.14
N ASP A 260 36.40 8.41 -45.67
CA ASP A 260 37.33 7.46 -45.02
C ASP A 260 37.02 7.19 -43.55
N THR A 261 35.73 7.03 -43.22
CA THR A 261 35.28 6.80 -41.84
C THR A 261 34.46 5.54 -41.73
N ALA A 262 34.57 4.85 -40.60
CA ALA A 262 33.75 3.70 -40.25
C ALA A 262 33.16 3.88 -38.86
N GLN A 263 31.90 3.52 -38.67
CA GLN A 263 31.33 3.39 -37.32
C GLN A 263 31.74 2.04 -36.74
N ILE A 264 32.29 2.06 -35.53
CA ILE A 264 32.69 0.86 -34.79
C ILE A 264 31.90 0.83 -33.49
N PHE A 265 31.25 -0.30 -33.25
CA PHE A 265 30.59 -0.60 -32.00
C PHE A 265 31.56 -1.36 -31.10
N ILE A 266 32.03 -0.74 -30.02
CA ILE A 266 32.87 -1.42 -29.04
C ILE A 266 32.01 -1.91 -27.87
N HIS A 267 32.29 -3.11 -27.38
CA HIS A 267 31.67 -3.68 -26.19
C HIS A 267 32.73 -3.85 -25.09
N TYR A 268 32.40 -3.40 -23.90
CA TYR A 268 33.30 -3.42 -22.74
C TYR A 268 32.50 -3.66 -21.46
N TYR A 269 33.13 -4.23 -20.45
CA TYR A 269 32.53 -4.35 -19.12
C TYR A 269 32.78 -3.07 -18.34
N ALA A 270 31.72 -2.30 -18.06
CA ALA A 270 31.81 -1.05 -17.31
C ALA A 270 32.41 -1.24 -15.91
N ASP A 271 32.16 -2.41 -15.29
CA ASP A 271 32.68 -2.76 -13.96
C ASP A 271 34.21 -2.91 -13.93
N GLU A 272 34.85 -3.14 -15.08
CA GLU A 272 36.31 -3.28 -15.22
C GLU A 272 37.01 -1.95 -15.58
N GLN A 273 36.27 -0.83 -15.69
CA GLN A 273 36.81 0.46 -16.12
C GLN A 273 36.84 1.51 -15.00
N ASP A 274 37.63 2.57 -15.18
CA ASP A 274 37.83 3.69 -14.24
C ASP A 274 36.61 4.65 -14.13
N GLY A 275 35.41 4.22 -14.55
CA GLY A 275 34.14 4.92 -14.29
C GLY A 275 33.90 6.25 -15.01
N LYS A 276 34.75 6.65 -15.97
CA LYS A 276 34.66 7.96 -16.66
C LYS A 276 33.82 7.98 -17.92
N PHE A 277 33.32 6.83 -18.37
CA PHE A 277 32.53 6.72 -19.61
C PHE A 277 31.06 6.49 -19.28
N LYS A 278 30.18 7.33 -19.85
CA LYS A 278 28.74 7.13 -19.84
C LYS A 278 28.34 6.34 -21.08
N ASP A 279 27.51 5.32 -20.89
CA ASP A 279 26.78 4.67 -21.98
C ASP A 279 25.78 5.68 -22.54
N GLU A 280 25.99 6.12 -23.79
CA GLU A 280 25.10 7.06 -24.48
C GLU A 280 23.88 6.35 -25.09
N GLY A 281 23.74 5.03 -24.92
CA GLY A 281 22.50 4.32 -25.22
C GLY A 281 22.05 4.43 -26.68
N LEU A 282 22.99 4.57 -27.62
CA LEU A 282 22.67 4.61 -29.04
C LEU A 282 22.11 3.24 -29.46
N ARG A 283 20.79 3.19 -29.62
CA ARG A 283 20.07 2.09 -30.26
C ARG A 283 20.64 1.95 -31.68
N SER A 284 21.11 0.75 -32.02
CA SER A 284 21.20 0.36 -33.42
C SER A 284 19.77 0.33 -33.95
N GLU A 285 19.39 1.35 -34.72
CA GLU A 285 18.29 1.26 -35.67
C GLU A 285 18.66 0.27 -36.79
#